data_AF-A0A2T4B862-F1
#
_entry.id   AF-A0A2T4B862-F1
#
_cell.length_a   1.000
_cell.length_b   1.000
_cell.length_c   1.000
_cell.angle_alpha   90.00
_cell.angle_beta   90.00
_cell.angle_gamma   90.00
#
_symmetry.space_group_name_H-M   'P 1'
#
loop_
_entity.id
_entity.type
_entity.pdbx_description
1 polymer ?
#
loop_
_entity_poly.entity_id
_entity_poly.type
_entity_poly.pdbx_seq_one_letter_code
_entity_poly.pdbx_strand_id
1 'polypeptide(L)'
;NSPGTTPTETTHIPTSTSSPTSASRSKTATAPQPTTTLLLSCPQGNGTKYDVPNSHKTFQLVCDIDYSGAGQATDLASLYTTDMEACVTNCANYPNCTGCGWGVIPGDAGSLHRCWLKGSLGKTSQSKPGWYFAVLQGS
;
A
#
# COMPACT_ATOMS: atom_id res chain seq x y z
N ASN A 1 73.52 -30.73 -22.13
CA ASN A 1 73.30 -29.27 -22.19
C ASN A 1 71.82 -29.09 -22.50
N SER A 2 71.08 -28.60 -21.51
CA SER A 2 69.67 -28.14 -21.48
C SER A 2 68.50 -29.02 -21.96
N PRO A 3 67.31 -28.86 -21.33
CA PRO A 3 66.22 -29.83 -21.25
C PRO A 3 64.95 -29.37 -22.00
N GLY A 4 63.95 -30.26 -22.04
CA GLY A 4 62.74 -30.15 -22.87
C GLY A 4 61.61 -29.27 -22.35
N THR A 5 60.46 -29.36 -23.04
CA THR A 5 59.15 -28.90 -22.54
C THR A 5 58.00 -29.50 -23.38
N THR A 6 57.15 -30.26 -22.70
CA THR A 6 55.75 -30.59 -23.02
C THR A 6 54.88 -29.33 -22.89
N PRO A 7 53.80 -29.18 -23.67
CA PRO A 7 52.48 -29.02 -23.04
C PRO A 7 51.34 -29.61 -23.90
N THR A 8 50.33 -30.26 -23.34
CA THR A 8 49.14 -29.54 -22.85
C THR A 8 48.35 -30.48 -21.96
N GLU A 9 48.30 -30.11 -20.69
CA GLU A 9 47.48 -30.66 -19.64
C GLU A 9 46.09 -30.02 -19.75
N THR A 10 45.04 -30.81 -19.98
CA THR A 10 43.66 -30.35 -19.82
C THR A 10 43.35 -30.34 -18.33
N THR A 11 43.49 -29.17 -17.71
CA THR A 11 43.10 -28.92 -16.32
C THR A 11 41.58 -29.01 -16.18
N HIS A 12 41.11 -29.99 -15.39
CA HIS A 12 39.74 -30.10 -14.95
C HIS A 12 39.46 -29.03 -13.88
N ILE A 13 38.44 -28.21 -14.11
CA ILE A 13 38.00 -27.15 -13.20
C ILE A 13 37.07 -27.80 -12.15
N PRO A 14 37.30 -27.65 -10.84
CA PRO A 14 36.37 -28.15 -9.84
C PRO A 14 35.09 -27.28 -9.82
N THR A 15 33.95 -27.94 -9.92
CA THR A 15 32.61 -27.35 -9.78
C THR A 15 32.37 -27.03 -8.30
N SER A 16 32.40 -25.75 -7.95
CA SER A 16 32.05 -25.30 -6.61
C SER A 16 30.52 -25.34 -6.42
N THR A 17 30.05 -26.35 -5.68
CA THR A 17 28.69 -26.45 -5.16
C THR A 17 28.42 -25.30 -4.18
N SER A 18 27.65 -24.31 -4.60
CA SER A 18 27.12 -23.27 -3.72
C SER A 18 25.89 -23.79 -2.97
N SER A 19 26.10 -24.19 -1.73
CA SER A 19 25.05 -24.43 -0.73
C SER A 19 24.25 -23.16 -0.46
N PRO A 20 22.91 -23.18 -0.47
CA PRO A 20 22.11 -22.02 -0.08
C PRO A 20 22.16 -21.84 1.44
N THR A 21 22.77 -20.74 1.88
CA THR A 21 22.73 -20.25 3.26
C THR A 21 21.28 -19.93 3.63
N SER A 22 20.70 -20.70 4.55
CA SER A 22 19.38 -20.38 5.12
C SER A 22 19.51 -19.15 6.01
N ALA A 23 19.26 -17.97 5.44
CA ALA A 23 19.08 -16.75 6.21
C ALA A 23 17.76 -16.84 6.98
N SER A 24 17.84 -17.17 8.26
CA SER A 24 16.69 -17.10 9.18
C SER A 24 16.28 -15.63 9.30
N ARG A 25 15.21 -15.24 8.59
CA ARG A 25 14.58 -13.93 8.75
C ARG A 25 13.91 -13.90 10.13
N SER A 26 14.59 -13.30 11.10
CA SER A 26 13.98 -12.90 12.37
C SER A 26 12.76 -12.02 12.05
N LYS A 27 11.57 -12.55 12.30
CA LYS A 27 10.32 -11.78 12.24
C LYS A 27 10.31 -10.84 13.43
N THR A 28 10.74 -9.60 13.24
CA THR A 28 10.48 -8.54 14.22
C THR A 28 8.97 -8.41 14.34
N ALA A 29 8.40 -8.87 15.47
CA ALA A 29 7.01 -8.66 15.79
C ALA A 29 6.78 -7.14 15.87
N THR A 30 6.15 -6.56 14.85
CA THR A 30 5.69 -5.18 14.90
C THR A 30 4.59 -5.12 15.95
N ALA A 31 4.79 -4.33 17.00
CA ALA A 31 3.76 -4.08 17.99
C ALA A 31 2.47 -3.62 17.27
N PRO A 32 1.29 -4.09 17.69
CA PRO A 32 0.04 -3.68 17.07
C PRO A 32 -0.06 -2.15 17.15
N GLN A 33 -0.10 -1.50 15.99
CA GLN A 33 -0.31 -0.05 15.94
C GLN A 33 -1.71 0.24 16.47
N PRO A 34 -1.87 1.19 17.42
CA PRO A 34 -3.16 1.49 18.00
C PRO A 34 -4.13 1.88 16.89
N THR A 35 -5.28 1.22 16.85
CA THR A 35 -6.40 1.67 16.03
C THR A 35 -7.09 2.83 16.72
N THR A 36 -7.44 3.84 15.93
CA THR A 36 -8.11 5.05 16.38
C THR A 36 -9.54 5.05 15.86
N THR A 37 -10.44 5.68 16.63
CA THR A 37 -11.83 5.98 16.23
C THR A 37 -11.96 7.33 15.52
N LEU A 38 -10.85 8.05 15.34
CA LEU A 38 -10.77 9.33 14.63
C LEU A 38 -9.53 9.33 13.73
N LEU A 39 -9.68 9.70 12.47
CA LEU A 39 -8.55 9.85 11.55
C LEU A 39 -7.91 11.23 11.73
N LEU A 40 -6.58 11.23 11.91
CA LEU A 40 -5.82 12.48 11.88
C LEU A 40 -5.67 12.97 10.44
N SER A 41 -5.58 14.28 10.27
CA SER A 41 -5.38 14.90 8.97
C SER A 41 -4.05 14.50 8.32
N CYS A 42 -4.03 14.34 7.00
CA CYS A 42 -2.79 14.21 6.26
C CYS A 42 -1.98 15.52 6.32
N PRO A 43 -0.64 15.46 6.50
CA PRO A 43 0.20 14.26 6.53
C PRO A 43 0.34 13.56 7.90
N GLN A 44 -0.15 14.17 8.99
CA GLN A 44 0.07 13.69 10.35
C GLN A 44 -0.56 12.31 10.64
N GLY A 45 -1.68 11.99 9.99
CA GLY A 45 -2.32 10.69 10.08
C GLY A 45 -1.69 9.58 9.24
N ASN A 46 -0.61 9.83 8.50
CA ASN A 46 -0.02 8.83 7.61
C ASN A 46 0.38 7.56 8.38
N GLY A 47 -0.06 6.41 7.87
CA GLY A 47 0.19 5.10 8.45
C GLY A 47 -0.80 4.67 9.53
N THR A 48 -1.60 5.59 10.09
CA THR A 48 -2.57 5.27 11.16
C THR A 48 -3.67 4.33 10.68
N LYS A 49 -4.25 3.57 11.62
CA LYS A 49 -5.33 2.62 11.34
C LYS A 49 -6.65 3.09 11.95
N TYR A 50 -7.72 2.95 11.18
CA TYR A 50 -9.09 3.27 11.58
C TYR A 50 -9.95 2.00 11.56
N ASP A 51 -10.53 1.67 12.70
CA ASP A 51 -11.53 0.61 12.83
C ASP A 51 -12.90 1.20 12.53
N VAL A 52 -13.53 0.71 11.46
CA VAL A 52 -14.84 1.22 11.06
C VAL A 52 -15.90 0.63 12.00
N PRO A 53 -16.64 1.45 12.76
CA PRO A 53 -17.60 0.97 13.75
C PRO A 53 -18.60 -0.01 13.15
N ASN A 54 -18.86 -1.12 13.85
CA ASN A 54 -19.83 -2.15 13.49
C ASN A 54 -19.60 -2.88 12.15
N SER A 55 -18.42 -2.78 11.54
CA SER A 55 -18.14 -3.43 10.24
C SER A 55 -17.09 -4.55 10.28
N HIS A 56 -16.34 -4.66 11.39
CA HIS A 56 -15.15 -5.52 11.53
C HIS A 56 -14.04 -5.24 10.50
N LYS A 57 -14.10 -4.12 9.78
CA LYS A 57 -13.09 -3.71 8.79
C LYS A 57 -12.17 -2.65 9.38
N THR A 58 -10.88 -2.84 9.13
CA THR A 58 -9.84 -1.87 9.48
C THR A 58 -9.22 -1.31 8.22
N PHE A 59 -9.08 0.00 8.16
CA PHE A 59 -8.41 0.70 7.06
C PHE A 59 -7.13 1.38 7.57
N GLN A 60 -6.10 1.40 6.74
CA GLN A 60 -4.90 2.19 6.98
C GLN A 60 -4.93 3.46 6.14
N LEU A 61 -4.74 4.62 6.78
CA LEU A 61 -4.58 5.89 6.09
C LEU A 61 -3.17 5.98 5.49
N VAL A 62 -3.09 6.35 4.23
CA VAL A 62 -1.87 6.62 3.47
C VAL A 62 -2.03 7.98 2.82
N CYS A 63 -1.13 8.89 3.15
CA CYS A 63 -1.21 10.27 2.68
C CYS A 63 -0.54 10.44 1.32
N ASP A 64 -1.04 11.41 0.57
CA ASP A 64 -0.42 11.94 -0.65
C ASP A 64 -0.22 10.89 -1.77
N ILE A 65 -1.00 9.81 -1.75
CA ILE A 65 -1.05 8.80 -2.81
C ILE A 65 -2.47 8.67 -3.37
N ASP A 66 -2.60 8.16 -4.58
CA ASP A 66 -3.88 7.71 -5.10
C ASP A 66 -3.69 6.49 -6.02
N TYR A 67 -4.81 5.86 -6.34
CA TYR A 67 -4.92 4.80 -7.33
C TYR A 67 -5.78 5.29 -8.50
N SER A 68 -5.41 6.45 -9.06
CA SER A 68 -6.02 7.03 -10.24
C SER A 68 -5.14 6.81 -11.46
N GLY A 69 -5.68 6.13 -12.47
CA GLY A 69 -4.97 5.83 -13.71
C GLY A 69 -5.30 4.45 -14.27
N ALA A 70 -4.92 4.23 -15.53
CA ALA A 70 -5.15 2.96 -16.21
C ALA A 70 -4.44 1.81 -15.46
N GLY A 71 -5.22 0.80 -15.07
CA GLY A 71 -4.70 -0.38 -14.35
C GLY A 71 -4.30 -0.14 -12.89
N GLN A 72 -4.62 1.03 -12.31
CA GLN A 72 -4.28 1.35 -10.93
C GLN A 72 -5.33 0.89 -9.92
N ALA A 73 -6.61 1.00 -10.27
CA ALA A 73 -7.73 0.46 -9.50
C ALA A 73 -8.96 0.33 -10.39
N THR A 74 -9.98 -0.38 -9.89
CA THR A 74 -11.34 -0.31 -10.42
C THR A 74 -12.08 0.80 -9.69
N ASP A 75 -12.58 1.80 -10.41
CA ASP A 75 -13.48 2.81 -9.85
C ASP A 75 -14.88 2.21 -9.65
N LEU A 76 -15.35 2.19 -8.40
CA LEU A 76 -16.61 1.56 -8.03
C LEU A 76 -17.77 2.55 -7.95
N ALA A 77 -17.51 3.71 -7.33
CA ALA A 77 -18.47 4.80 -7.16
C ALA A 77 -17.76 6.09 -6.75
N SER A 78 -18.47 7.20 -6.84
CA SER A 78 -18.06 8.46 -6.21
C SER A 78 -19.24 9.12 -5.52
N LEU A 79 -19.00 9.72 -4.36
CA LEU A 79 -19.99 10.38 -3.53
C LEU A 79 -19.37 11.54 -2.77
N TYR A 80 -20.18 12.44 -2.25
CA TYR A 80 -19.72 13.59 -1.46
C TYR A 80 -19.81 13.27 0.03
N THR A 81 -18.70 13.42 0.75
CA THR A 81 -18.64 13.21 2.20
C THR A 81 -17.99 14.40 2.90
N THR A 82 -18.35 14.59 4.17
CA THR A 82 -17.84 15.67 5.04
C THR A 82 -16.38 15.49 5.42
N ASP A 83 -15.95 14.23 5.53
CA ASP A 83 -14.64 13.85 6.06
C ASP A 83 -14.22 12.48 5.53
N MET A 84 -13.00 12.09 5.90
CA MET A 84 -12.38 10.84 5.47
C MET A 84 -13.05 9.64 6.17
N GLU A 85 -13.46 9.77 7.42
CA GLU A 85 -14.15 8.71 8.18
C GLU A 85 -15.46 8.31 7.52
N ALA A 86 -16.24 9.28 7.06
CA ALA A 86 -17.44 9.05 6.27
C ALA A 86 -17.09 8.36 4.93
N CYS A 87 -16.01 8.75 4.27
CA CYS A 87 -15.56 8.11 3.03
C CYS A 87 -15.18 6.63 3.26
N VAL A 88 -14.42 6.33 4.30
CA VAL A 88 -14.04 4.97 4.70
C VAL A 88 -15.26 4.15 5.10
N THR A 89 -16.19 4.74 5.84
CA THR A 89 -17.45 4.07 6.23
C THR A 89 -18.27 3.69 5.00
N ASN A 90 -18.35 4.56 3.99
CA ASN A 90 -19.00 4.22 2.73
C ASN A 90 -18.27 3.10 2.00
N CYS A 91 -16.93 3.11 1.95
CA CYS A 91 -16.16 2.02 1.37
C CYS A 91 -16.40 0.69 2.09
N ALA A 92 -16.37 0.68 3.43
CA ALA A 92 -16.57 -0.52 4.24
C ALA A 92 -17.90 -1.23 3.97
N ASN A 93 -18.94 -0.46 3.61
CA ASN A 93 -20.28 -0.95 3.30
C ASN A 93 -20.51 -1.19 1.80
N TYR A 94 -19.57 -0.81 0.93
CA TYR A 94 -19.72 -0.94 -0.51
C TYR A 94 -19.10 -2.26 -1.01
N PRO A 95 -19.84 -3.10 -1.75
CA PRO A 95 -19.33 -4.36 -2.25
C PRO A 95 -18.03 -4.19 -3.06
N ASN A 96 -17.03 -5.03 -2.76
CA ASN A 96 -15.72 -5.05 -3.41
C ASN A 96 -14.85 -3.79 -3.22
N CYS A 97 -15.24 -2.85 -2.35
CA CYS A 97 -14.40 -1.70 -2.05
C CYS A 97 -13.22 -2.14 -1.16
N THR A 98 -12.01 -1.88 -1.65
CA THR A 98 -10.75 -2.21 -0.97
C THR A 98 -9.92 -0.96 -0.65
N GLY A 99 -10.36 0.21 -1.10
CA GLY A 99 -9.86 1.48 -0.63
C GLY A 99 -10.66 2.66 -1.12
N CYS A 100 -10.37 3.84 -0.57
CA CYS A 100 -11.02 5.06 -0.99
C CYS A 100 -10.10 6.26 -0.90
N GLY A 101 -10.21 7.17 -1.87
CA GLY A 101 -9.50 8.44 -1.91
C GLY A 101 -10.44 9.60 -1.56
N TRP A 102 -9.97 10.56 -0.77
CA TRP A 102 -10.74 11.72 -0.37
C TRP A 102 -9.85 12.95 -0.21
N GLY A 103 -10.43 14.10 -0.47
CA GLY A 103 -9.81 15.39 -0.18
C GLY A 103 -10.36 16.49 -1.07
N VAL A 104 -10.04 17.72 -0.70
CA VAL A 104 -10.49 18.91 -1.43
C VAL A 104 -9.91 18.92 -2.83
N ILE A 105 -10.75 18.97 -3.87
CA ILE A 105 -10.32 19.21 -5.25
C ILE A 105 -10.73 20.61 -5.72
N PRO A 106 -10.04 21.20 -6.73
CA PRO A 106 -10.47 22.46 -7.31
C PRO A 106 -11.93 22.40 -7.78
N GLY A 107 -12.73 23.35 -7.31
CA GLY A 107 -14.17 23.41 -7.62
C GLY A 107 -15.08 22.76 -6.58
N ASP A 108 -14.55 22.11 -5.53
CA ASP A 108 -15.37 21.73 -4.38
C ASP A 108 -15.93 22.99 -3.69
N ALA A 109 -17.21 22.96 -3.34
CA ALA A 109 -17.92 24.03 -2.64
C ALA A 109 -18.50 23.53 -1.33
N GLY A 110 -18.48 24.37 -0.30
CA GLY A 110 -18.98 24.02 1.03
C GLY A 110 -18.07 23.05 1.78
N SER A 111 -18.66 22.22 2.64
CA SER A 111 -17.95 21.30 3.54
C SER A 111 -17.92 19.85 3.04
N LEU A 112 -18.35 19.60 1.80
CA LEU A 112 -18.39 18.26 1.22
C LEU A 112 -17.32 18.12 0.13
N HIS A 113 -16.59 17.01 0.18
CA HIS A 113 -15.53 16.70 -0.77
C HIS A 113 -15.76 15.33 -1.41
N ARG A 114 -15.24 15.15 -2.62
CA ARG A 114 -15.43 13.91 -3.37
C ARG A 114 -14.68 12.75 -2.72
N CYS A 115 -15.43 11.74 -2.30
CA CYS A 115 -14.96 10.41 -1.95
C CYS A 115 -15.01 9.51 -3.19
N TRP A 116 -13.89 8.86 -3.51
CA TRP A 116 -13.76 7.91 -4.61
C TRP A 116 -13.61 6.50 -4.04
N LEU A 117 -14.62 5.65 -4.23
CA LEU A 117 -14.59 4.25 -3.81
C LEU A 117 -13.88 3.41 -4.87
N LYS A 118 -12.89 2.63 -4.45
CA LYS A 118 -12.02 1.87 -5.34
C LYS A 118 -11.93 0.41 -4.92
N GLY A 119 -11.91 -0.46 -5.92
CA GLY A 119 -11.66 -1.90 -5.80
C GLY A 119 -10.39 -2.29 -6.53
N SER A 120 -9.96 -3.55 -6.35
CA SER A 120 -8.85 -4.16 -7.10
C SER A 120 -7.60 -3.27 -7.16
N LEU A 121 -7.17 -2.73 -6.02
CA LEU A 121 -6.03 -1.83 -5.93
C LEU A 121 -4.77 -2.49 -6.48
N GLY A 122 -4.11 -1.82 -7.42
CA GLY A 122 -2.88 -2.24 -8.07
C GLY A 122 -1.72 -1.29 -7.75
N LYS A 123 -1.23 -0.56 -8.75
CA LYS A 123 -0.12 0.38 -8.60
C LYS A 123 -0.59 1.74 -8.07
N THR A 124 0.14 2.27 -7.10
CA THR A 124 -0.04 3.64 -6.59
C THR A 124 0.64 4.68 -7.48
N SER A 125 0.14 5.91 -7.39
CA SER A 125 0.77 7.13 -7.91
C SER A 125 0.80 8.20 -6.82
N GLN A 126 1.77 9.10 -6.90
CA GLN A 126 1.79 10.28 -6.04
C GLN A 126 0.59 11.17 -6.34
N SER A 127 -0.10 11.61 -5.29
CA SER A 127 -1.18 12.59 -5.34
C SER A 127 -0.70 13.94 -4.78
N LYS A 128 -1.59 14.93 -4.78
CA LYS A 128 -1.31 16.26 -4.24
C LYS A 128 -1.13 16.20 -2.70
N PRO A 129 -0.36 17.13 -2.11
CA PRO A 129 -0.23 17.24 -0.67
C PRO A 129 -1.59 17.39 0.05
N GLY A 130 -1.74 16.70 1.18
CA GLY A 130 -2.95 16.68 1.99
C GLY A 130 -4.07 15.79 1.43
N TRP A 131 -3.79 14.98 0.40
CA TRP A 131 -4.74 14.00 -0.10
C TRP A 131 -4.77 12.75 0.81
N TYR A 132 -5.96 12.23 1.06
CA TYR A 132 -6.18 11.06 1.90
C TYR A 132 -6.44 9.85 1.00
N PHE A 133 -5.77 8.74 1.29
CA PHE A 133 -6.15 7.45 0.76
C PHE A 133 -6.25 6.43 1.88
N ALA A 134 -7.32 5.65 1.94
CA ALA A 134 -7.46 4.56 2.90
C ALA A 134 -7.44 3.21 2.18
N VAL A 135 -6.66 2.28 2.71
CA VAL A 135 -6.52 0.92 2.18
C VAL A 135 -7.04 -0.09 3.21
N LEU A 136 -7.97 -0.95 2.79
CA LEU A 136 -8.49 -2.04 3.61
C LEU A 136 -7.35 -3.01 4.01
N GLN A 137 -7.16 -3.24 5.31
CA GLN A 137 -6.11 -4.12 5.84
C GLN A 137 -6.61 -5.52 6.21
N GLY A 138 -7.90 -5.64 6.51
CA GLY A 138 -8.54 -6.89 6.94
C GLY A 138 -10.05 -6.71 6.97
N SER A 139 -10.77 -7.80 6.66
CA SER A 139 -12.22 -7.86 6.49
C SER A 139 -12.81 -9.08 7.16
#